data_AF-A0A7V0NHG9-F1
#
_entry.id   AF-A0A7V0NHG9-F1
#
_cell.length_a   1.000
_cell.length_b   1.000
_cell.length_c   1.000
_cell.angle_alpha   90.00
_cell.angle_beta   90.00
_cell.angle_gamma   90.00
#
_symmetry.space_group_name_H-M   'P 1'
#
loop_
_entity.id
_entity.type
_entity.pdbx_description
1 polymer ?
#
loop_
_entity_poly.entity_id
_entity_poly.type
_entity_poly.pdbx_seq_one_letter_code
_entity_poly.pdbx_strand_id
1 'polypeptide(L)'
;MKRALTIAIMAVAGVIFAGESVVILPFSVVNADPRWEDSLRVAFSKQLQDYGYEIFETDSFCYDIPCAGEVARRVHTSLALFGTVMGFGDQVVITSYLVRSDDE
;
A
#
# COMPACT_ATOMS: atom_id res chain seq x y z
N MET A 1 -4.24 9.54 30.04
CA MET A 1 -3.06 8.69 29.76
C MET A 1 -3.47 7.56 28.82
N LYS A 2 -2.63 7.28 27.82
CA LYS A 2 -2.66 6.12 26.88
C LYS A 2 -3.70 6.14 25.75
N ARG A 3 -3.36 6.84 24.66
CA ARG A 3 -3.50 6.35 23.27
C ARG A 3 -2.28 6.78 22.45
N ALA A 4 -1.09 6.47 22.96
CA ALA A 4 0.14 6.43 22.18
C ALA A 4 0.31 4.98 21.70
N LEU A 5 -0.57 4.55 20.80
CA LEU A 5 -0.31 3.42 19.93
C LEU A 5 -0.16 4.00 18.51
N THR A 6 0.67 5.04 18.43
CA THR A 6 1.10 5.64 17.19
C THR A 6 1.97 4.59 16.51
N ILE A 7 1.39 3.86 15.56
CA ILE A 7 1.97 3.43 14.28
C ILE A 7 3.50 3.62 14.24
N ALA A 8 4.22 2.84 15.05
CA ALA A 8 5.66 3.00 15.23
C ALA A 8 6.45 2.28 14.14
N ILE A 9 5.76 1.55 13.26
CA ILE A 9 6.39 0.69 12.25
C ILE A 9 6.70 1.47 10.96
N MET A 10 6.00 2.57 10.63
CA MET A 10 6.26 3.36 9.40
C MET A 10 7.09 4.63 9.61
N ALA A 11 7.30 5.08 10.85
CA ALA A 11 8.13 6.26 11.11
C ALA A 11 9.61 6.06 10.70
N VAL A 12 10.07 4.81 10.60
CA VAL A 12 11.43 4.50 10.12
C VAL A 12 11.50 4.52 8.57
N ALA A 13 10.39 4.27 7.87
CA ALA A 13 10.35 4.29 6.40
C ALA A 13 10.09 5.71 5.84
N GLY A 14 9.26 6.50 6.51
CA GLY A 14 8.86 7.85 6.05
C GLY A 14 9.99 8.89 6.01
N VAL A 15 11.15 8.61 6.60
CA VAL A 15 12.32 9.50 6.53
C VAL A 15 13.25 9.14 5.36
N ILE A 16 13.10 7.94 4.75
CA ILE A 16 14.06 7.45 3.75
C ILE A 16 13.66 7.87 2.32
N PHE A 17 12.39 8.22 2.05
CA PHE A 17 11.86 8.38 0.69
C PHE A 17 10.90 9.57 0.48
N ALA A 18 11.00 10.63 1.29
CA ALA A 18 10.18 11.83 1.08
C ALA A 18 10.49 12.46 -0.29
N GLY A 19 9.47 12.63 -1.14
CA GLY A 19 9.59 13.14 -2.51
C GLY A 19 9.47 12.07 -3.61
N GLU A 20 9.19 10.82 -3.27
CA GLU A 20 8.91 9.76 -4.23
C GLU A 20 7.42 9.66 -4.62
N SER A 21 7.17 9.06 -5.77
CA SER A 21 5.83 8.72 -6.25
C SER A 21 5.51 7.25 -6.00
N VAL A 22 4.26 6.94 -5.62
CA VAL A 22 3.78 5.58 -5.36
C VAL A 22 2.58 5.28 -6.26
N VAL A 23 2.60 4.14 -6.95
CA VAL A 23 1.38 3.56 -7.53
C VAL A 23 0.72 2.60 -6.55
N ILE A 24 -0.56 2.80 -6.26
CA ILE A 24 -1.36 1.91 -5.42
C ILE A 24 -2.17 1.00 -6.32
N LEU A 25 -1.97 -0.30 -6.16
CA LEU A 25 -2.69 -1.36 -6.86
C LEU A 25 -3.90 -1.81 -6.04
N PRO A 26 -4.90 -2.46 -6.66
CA PRO A 26 -6.02 -3.05 -5.95
C PRO A 26 -5.56 -4.07 -4.91
N PHE A 27 -6.19 -4.08 -3.73
CA PHE A 27 -5.93 -5.07 -2.70
C PHE A 27 -6.76 -6.33 -2.96
N SER A 28 -6.14 -7.50 -2.87
CA SER A 28 -6.86 -8.77 -2.94
C SER A 28 -7.76 -8.94 -1.72
N VAL A 29 -9.04 -9.25 -1.94
CA VAL A 29 -10.01 -9.47 -0.86
C VAL A 29 -10.34 -10.95 -0.76
N VAL A 30 -10.05 -11.55 0.40
CA VAL A 30 -10.30 -12.98 0.66
C VAL A 30 -11.16 -13.14 1.91
N ASN A 31 -12.35 -13.72 1.77
CA ASN A 31 -13.28 -13.96 2.90
C ASN A 31 -13.61 -12.70 3.72
N ALA A 32 -13.52 -11.51 3.12
CA ALA A 32 -13.84 -10.23 3.73
C ALA A 32 -14.84 -9.45 2.88
N ASP A 33 -15.42 -8.38 3.43
CA ASP A 33 -16.29 -7.47 2.69
C ASP A 33 -15.54 -6.86 1.49
N PRO A 34 -16.06 -6.94 0.24
CA PRO A 34 -15.41 -6.35 -0.93
C PRO A 34 -15.09 -4.86 -0.80
N ARG A 35 -15.84 -4.12 0.04
CA ARG A 35 -15.59 -2.69 0.29
C ARG A 35 -14.24 -2.42 0.96
N TRP A 36 -13.60 -3.44 1.54
CA TRP A 36 -12.25 -3.30 2.09
C TRP A 36 -11.23 -2.90 1.04
N GLU A 37 -11.38 -3.31 -0.22
CA GLU A 37 -10.47 -2.91 -1.30
C GLU A 37 -10.39 -1.38 -1.43
N ASP A 38 -11.54 -0.73 -1.69
CA ASP A 38 -11.62 0.72 -1.80
C ASP A 38 -11.25 1.43 -0.49
N SER A 39 -11.66 0.86 0.65
CA SER A 39 -11.38 1.45 1.97
C SER A 39 -9.87 1.49 2.25
N LEU A 40 -9.14 0.43 1.89
CA LEU A 40 -7.70 0.36 2.05
C LEU A 40 -6.98 1.27 1.07
N ARG A 41 -7.41 1.29 -0.20
CA ARG A 41 -6.84 2.19 -1.21
C ARG A 41 -6.95 3.65 -0.75
N VAL A 42 -8.14 4.10 -0.33
CA VAL A 42 -8.34 5.46 0.21
C VAL A 42 -7.51 5.72 1.47
N ALA A 43 -7.45 4.77 2.40
CA ALA A 43 -6.69 4.94 3.64
C ALA A 43 -5.19 5.08 3.39
N PHE A 44 -4.62 4.22 2.52
CA PHE A 44 -3.21 4.29 2.16
C PHE A 44 -2.89 5.52 1.30
N SER A 45 -3.73 5.87 0.31
CA SER A 45 -3.57 7.09 -0.50
C SER A 45 -3.47 8.31 0.41
N LYS A 46 -4.42 8.47 1.33
CA LYS A 46 -4.43 9.60 2.26
C LYS A 46 -3.19 9.62 3.15
N GLN A 47 -2.84 8.47 3.74
CA GLN A 47 -1.70 8.40 4.65
C GLN A 47 -0.38 8.72 3.93
N LEU A 48 -0.17 8.21 2.73
CA LEU A 48 1.04 8.48 1.95
C LEU A 48 1.08 9.94 1.45
N GLN A 49 -0.06 10.53 1.08
CA GLN A 49 -0.16 11.96 0.79
C GLN A 49 0.22 12.83 1.99
N ASP A 50 -0.25 12.47 3.19
CA ASP A 50 0.10 13.15 4.43
C ASP A 50 1.62 13.09 4.72
N TYR A 51 2.32 12.08 4.18
CA TYR A 51 3.79 11.95 4.22
C TYR A 51 4.52 12.59 3.04
N GLY A 52 3.80 13.21 2.09
CA GLY A 52 4.39 13.95 0.97
C GLY A 52 4.73 13.12 -0.26
N TYR A 53 4.16 11.91 -0.40
CA TYR A 53 4.28 11.13 -1.63
C TYR A 53 3.29 11.60 -2.70
N GLU A 54 3.69 11.55 -3.96
CA GLU A 54 2.78 11.68 -5.09
C GLU A 54 2.08 10.34 -5.34
N ILE A 55 0.75 10.32 -5.39
CA ILE A 55 -0.01 9.07 -5.48
C ILE A 55 -0.62 8.88 -6.85
N PHE A 56 -0.38 7.71 -7.42
CA PHE A 56 -1.02 7.19 -8.61
C PHE A 56 -1.86 5.98 -8.23
N GLU A 57 -3.00 5.80 -8.89
CA GLU A 57 -3.84 4.62 -8.72
C GLU A 57 -3.96 3.90 -10.06
N THR A 58 -4.02 2.57 -10.02
CA THR A 58 -4.21 1.76 -11.20
C THR A 58 -5.17 0.62 -10.89
N ASP A 59 -5.88 0.14 -11.92
CA ASP A 59 -6.69 -1.07 -11.83
C ASP A 59 -5.88 -2.34 -12.17
N SER A 60 -4.57 -2.20 -12.40
CA SER A 60 -3.67 -3.33 -12.64
C SER A 60 -3.53 -4.18 -11.38
N PHE A 61 -3.87 -5.46 -11.48
CA PHE A 61 -3.85 -6.39 -10.35
C PHE A 61 -2.56 -7.23 -10.32
N CYS A 62 -1.92 -7.32 -9.15
CA CYS A 62 -0.72 -8.13 -8.94
C CYS A 62 -0.83 -8.98 -7.67
N TYR A 63 -0.26 -10.18 -7.71
CA TYR A 63 -0.20 -11.11 -6.57
C TYR A 63 1.20 -11.32 -6.02
N ASP A 64 2.22 -10.78 -6.69
CA ASP A 64 3.62 -10.93 -6.34
C ASP A 64 4.42 -9.64 -6.53
N ILE A 65 5.62 -9.65 -5.94
CA ILE A 65 6.54 -8.52 -5.95
C ILE A 65 7.02 -8.17 -7.36
N PRO A 66 7.44 -9.13 -8.23
CA PRO A 66 7.88 -8.81 -9.59
C PRO A 66 6.80 -8.09 -10.43
N CYS A 67 5.54 -8.53 -10.35
CA CYS A 67 4.43 -7.88 -11.04
C CYS A 67 4.26 -6.43 -10.57
N ALA A 68 4.26 -6.20 -9.25
CA ALA A 68 4.09 -4.86 -8.68
C ALA A 68 5.23 -3.91 -9.09
N GLY A 69 6.48 -4.39 -9.08
CA GLY A 69 7.63 -3.63 -9.56
C GLY A 69 7.53 -3.23 -11.03
N GLU A 70 7.04 -4.15 -11.89
CA GLU A 70 6.82 -3.85 -13.30
C GLU A 70 5.72 -2.82 -13.52
N VAL A 71 4.64 -2.87 -12.73
CA VAL A 71 3.60 -1.84 -12.75
C VAL A 71 4.16 -0.48 -12.35
N ALA A 72 4.98 -0.41 -11.29
CA ALA A 72 5.64 0.83 -10.89
C ALA A 72 6.49 1.42 -12.03
N ARG A 73 7.31 0.58 -12.69
CA ARG A 73 8.11 1.01 -13.84
C ARG A 73 7.26 1.56 -14.98
N ARG A 74 6.16 0.87 -15.33
CA ARG A 74 5.26 1.28 -16.41
C ARG A 74 4.52 2.59 -16.13
N VAL A 75 4.20 2.86 -14.86
CA VAL A 75 3.52 4.09 -14.43
C VAL A 75 4.53 5.19 -14.09
N HIS A 76 5.83 4.94 -14.29
CA HIS A 76 6.93 5.86 -13.98
C HIS A 76 6.96 6.30 -12.51
N THR A 77 6.61 5.38 -11.60
CA THR A 77 6.65 5.63 -10.16
C THR A 77 7.79 4.87 -9.49
N SER A 78 8.44 5.48 -8.49
CA SER A 78 9.51 4.85 -7.71
C SER A 78 9.05 3.62 -6.92
N LEU A 79 7.79 3.59 -6.49
CA LEU A 79 7.25 2.57 -5.59
C LEU A 79 5.91 2.02 -6.09
N ALA A 80 5.63 0.75 -5.77
CA ALA A 80 4.30 0.15 -5.85
C ALA A 80 3.83 -0.32 -4.47
N LEU A 81 2.57 -0.04 -4.14
CA LEU A 81 1.88 -0.58 -2.97
C LEU A 81 0.79 -1.55 -3.40
N PHE A 82 0.86 -2.78 -2.90
CA PHE A 82 -0.19 -3.79 -3.11
C PHE A 82 -0.35 -4.66 -1.87
N GLY A 83 -1.38 -5.51 -1.84
CA GLY A 83 -1.57 -6.36 -0.68
C GLY A 83 -2.83 -7.22 -0.73
N THR A 84 -3.10 -7.84 0.41
CA THR A 84 -4.27 -8.70 0.62
C THR A 84 -4.94 -8.33 1.93
N VAL A 85 -6.26 -8.29 1.92
CA VAL A 85 -7.11 -8.24 3.10
C VAL A 85 -7.86 -9.55 3.23
N MET A 86 -7.68 -10.23 4.37
CA MET A 86 -8.27 -11.53 4.63
C MET A 86 -9.15 -11.50 5.88
N GLY A 87 -10.39 -11.94 5.74
CA GLY A 87 -11.32 -12.07 6.86
C GLY A 87 -11.12 -13.39 7.63
N PHE A 88 -11.12 -13.29 8.95
CA PHE A 88 -10.99 -14.38 9.90
C PHE A 88 -12.04 -14.24 11.00
N GLY A 89 -13.29 -14.66 10.71
CA GLY A 89 -14.41 -14.49 11.63
C GLY A 89 -14.79 -13.01 11.79
N ASP A 90 -14.62 -12.48 13.00
CA ASP A 90 -14.82 -11.07 13.35
C ASP A 90 -13.56 -10.20 13.16
N GLN A 91 -12.44 -10.82 12.77
CA GLN A 91 -11.15 -10.16 12.56
C GLN A 91 -10.83 -10.02 11.08
N VAL A 92 -9.95 -9.08 10.77
CA VAL A 92 -9.41 -8.88 9.42
C VAL A 92 -7.91 -8.74 9.53
N VAL A 93 -7.18 -9.44 8.67
CA VAL A 93 -5.73 -9.36 8.54
C VAL A 93 -5.41 -8.66 7.24
N ILE A 94 -4.63 -7.58 7.32
CA ILE A 94 -4.18 -6.82 6.16
C ILE A 94 -2.68 -7.03 6.02
N THR A 95 -2.27 -7.53 4.86
CA THR A 95 -0.87 -7.63 4.47
C THR A 95 -0.64 -6.63 3.35
N SER A 96 0.35 -5.76 3.50
CA SER A 96 0.72 -4.77 2.49
C SER A 96 2.21 -4.86 2.19
N TYR A 97 2.56 -4.74 0.91
CA TYR A 97 3.93 -4.73 0.41
C TYR A 97 4.19 -3.40 -0.29
N LEU A 98 5.27 -2.74 0.09
CA LEU A 98 5.81 -1.58 -0.61
C LEU A 98 7.05 -2.04 -1.36
N VAL A 99 7.01 -1.97 -2.69
CA VAL A 99 8.03 -2.52 -3.59
C VAL A 99 8.68 -1.37 -4.34
N ARG A 100 10.02 -1.35 -4.40
CA ARG A 100 10.74 -0.39 -5.24
C ARG A 100 10.75 -0.84 -6.69
N SER A 101 10.70 0.12 -7.61
CA SER A 101 10.69 -0.14 -9.05
C SER A 101 12.04 -0.64 -9.61
N ASP A 102 13.12 -0.45 -8.85
CA ASP A 102 14.50 -0.68 -9.26
C ASP A 102 15.07 -2.00 -8.73
N ASP A 103 14.34 -3.11 -8.87
CA ASP A 103 14.80 -4.51 -8.70
C ASP A 103 15.63 -4.88 -7.44
N GLU A 104 15.80 -3.98 -6.45
CA GLU A 104 16.52 -4.15 -5.18
C GLU A 104 15.61 -4.38 -3.97
#